data_AF-A0A0B1T6L1-F1
#
_entry.id   AF-A0A0B1T6L1-F1
#
_cell.length_a   1.000
_cell.length_b   1.000
_cell.length_c   1.000
_cell.angle_alpha   90.00
_cell.angle_beta   90.00
_cell.angle_gamma   90.00
#
_symmetry.space_group_name_H-M   'P 1'
#
loop_
_entity.id
_entity.type
_entity.pdbx_description
1 polymer ?
#
loop_
_entity_poly.entity_id
_entity_poly.type
_entity_poly.pdbx_seq_one_letter_code
_entity_poly.pdbx_strand_id
1 'polypeptide(L)'
;MSLRPSVIELTHSRNPLSNLTAALRSVEAGKLDNFFGKMKMLSLDRTDIAVNDLIFLLQKLKLLEGFSFSELDFSQKEWELLLPEFQRLSIRAMDISQDILDLVLNKMNVELLKLSAFPGLKVDALKHSLFFVYFAGERLKHKVDAFRILNLQCFAVVLYTPCNDTKYASGELARLLAEAGLPTVQLHRFASKGLSQGHDNFTVITAGEDCVTRAKVHSIYVEGRTSTPNLRQLLQLIDDFSPPLDPIRVVEFGGFDTDGVRKAFEAARQDV
;
A
#
# COMPACT_ATOMS: atom_id res chain seq x y z
N MET A 1 6.68 29.73 -1.67
CA MET A 1 5.99 28.59 -1.00
C MET A 1 6.86 27.35 -1.13
N SER A 2 7.53 26.93 -0.07
CA SER A 2 8.37 25.72 -0.11
C SER A 2 7.50 24.47 -0.24
N LEU A 3 7.73 23.71 -1.30
CA LEU A 3 7.01 22.49 -1.64
C LEU A 3 7.41 21.41 -0.65
N ARG A 4 6.53 21.06 0.29
CA ARG A 4 6.74 19.94 1.22
C ARG A 4 6.07 18.69 0.64
N PRO A 5 6.79 17.58 0.44
CA PRO A 5 6.21 16.39 -0.16
C PRO A 5 5.24 15.71 0.82
N SER A 6 4.01 15.42 0.36
CA SER A 6 3.07 14.55 1.07
C SER A 6 3.30 13.08 0.76
N VAL A 7 3.93 12.77 -0.37
CA VAL A 7 4.34 11.42 -0.77
C VAL A 7 5.79 11.47 -1.20
N ILE A 8 6.58 10.51 -0.73
CA ILE A 8 7.93 10.25 -1.24
C ILE A 8 7.92 8.85 -1.85
N GLU A 9 8.37 8.78 -3.09
CA GLU A 9 8.53 7.55 -3.85
C GLU A 9 10.00 7.41 -4.21
N LEU A 10 10.63 6.35 -3.72
CA LEU A 10 12.02 6.02 -3.98
C LEU A 10 12.00 4.85 -4.95
N THR A 11 12.54 5.06 -6.15
CA THR A 11 12.53 4.05 -7.22
C THR A 11 13.94 3.74 -7.71
N HIS A 12 14.15 2.50 -8.15
CA HIS A 12 15.35 1.99 -8.83
C HIS A 12 16.63 1.86 -7.97
N SER A 13 17.31 0.72 -8.14
CA SER A 13 18.59 0.37 -7.51
C SER A 13 19.80 1.21 -7.95
N ARG A 14 19.66 2.09 -8.95
CA ARG A 14 20.78 2.90 -9.46
C ARG A 14 21.23 4.00 -8.50
N ASN A 15 20.44 4.29 -7.46
CA ASN A 15 20.79 5.24 -6.41
C ASN A 15 20.56 4.59 -5.04
N PRO A 16 21.62 4.10 -4.38
CA PRO A 16 21.44 3.40 -3.11
C PRO A 16 20.96 4.39 -2.06
N LEU A 17 19.95 3.97 -1.26
CA LEU A 17 19.39 4.82 -0.22
C LEU A 17 20.46 5.33 0.75
N SER A 18 21.54 4.56 0.93
CA SER A 18 22.71 4.92 1.73
C SER A 18 23.33 6.28 1.37
N ASN A 19 23.30 6.67 0.09
CA ASN A 19 23.79 7.98 -0.34
C ASN A 19 22.86 9.11 0.12
N LEU A 20 21.54 8.89 0.04
CA LEU A 20 20.55 9.83 0.57
C LEU A 20 20.66 9.91 2.09
N THR A 21 20.74 8.79 2.80
CA THR A 21 20.89 8.82 4.27
C THR A 21 22.18 9.49 4.69
N ALA A 22 23.30 9.26 3.99
CA ALA A 22 24.54 9.97 4.22
C ALA A 22 24.39 11.49 4.04
N ALA A 23 23.73 11.94 2.97
CA ALA A 23 23.45 13.36 2.75
C ALA A 23 22.54 13.93 3.86
N LEU A 24 21.45 13.23 4.21
CA LEU A 24 20.53 13.67 5.25
C LEU A 24 21.18 13.71 6.63
N ARG A 25 22.10 12.81 6.96
CA ARG A 25 22.87 12.83 8.22
C ARG A 25 23.70 14.11 8.39
N SER A 26 24.08 14.76 7.30
CA SER A 26 24.79 16.04 7.32
C SER A 26 23.87 17.26 7.48
N VAL A 27 22.55 17.07 7.38
CA VAL A 27 21.56 18.13 7.54
C VAL A 27 21.15 18.26 9.01
N GLU A 28 21.01 19.51 9.47
CA GLU A 28 20.54 19.83 10.82
C GLU A 28 19.17 19.17 11.11
N ALA A 29 19.06 18.51 12.27
CA ALA A 29 17.89 17.70 12.63
C ALA A 29 16.55 18.46 12.52
N GLY A 30 16.50 19.72 12.96
CA GLY A 30 15.29 20.55 12.87
C GLY A 30 14.81 20.80 11.44
N LYS A 31 15.71 20.77 10.45
CA LYS A 31 15.35 20.94 9.03
C LYS A 31 14.77 19.66 8.43
N LEU A 32 15.30 18.51 8.84
CA LEU A 32 14.76 17.20 8.43
C LEU A 32 13.33 17.02 8.97
N ASP A 33 13.13 17.31 10.27
CA ASP A 33 11.82 17.28 10.90
C ASP A 33 10.79 18.14 10.17
N ASN A 34 11.20 19.33 9.73
CA ASN A 34 10.32 20.25 9.01
C ASN A 34 10.03 19.78 7.57
N PHE A 35 11.03 19.19 6.90
CA PHE A 35 10.89 18.64 5.55
C PHE A 35 9.95 17.44 5.50
N PHE A 36 10.13 16.48 6.41
CA PHE A 36 9.30 15.28 6.49
C PHE A 36 8.01 15.47 7.29
N GLY A 37 7.82 16.60 7.96
CA GLY A 37 6.68 16.82 8.87
C GLY A 37 5.29 16.79 8.24
N LYS A 38 5.18 16.79 6.90
CA LYS A 38 3.90 16.62 6.17
C LYS A 38 3.85 15.36 5.32
N MET A 39 4.84 14.48 5.45
CA MET A 39 4.88 13.24 4.69
C MET A 39 3.79 12.30 5.22
N LYS A 40 2.91 11.87 4.33
CA LYS A 40 1.82 10.93 4.62
C LYS A 40 2.13 9.54 4.07
N MET A 41 2.94 9.44 3.03
CA MET A 41 3.24 8.15 2.42
C MET A 41 4.69 8.03 1.99
N LEU A 42 5.26 6.85 2.24
CA LEU A 42 6.56 6.41 1.72
C LEU A 42 6.34 5.19 0.83
N SER A 43 6.85 5.24 -0.39
CA SER A 43 6.80 4.14 -1.35
C SER A 43 8.22 3.76 -1.77
N LEU A 44 8.56 2.48 -1.66
CA LEU A 44 9.84 1.92 -2.08
C LEU A 44 9.62 0.98 -3.27
N ASP A 45 10.17 1.28 -4.43
CA ASP A 45 10.02 0.44 -5.63
C ASP A 45 11.39 0.00 -6.16
N ARG A 46 11.65 -1.31 -6.16
CA ARG A 46 12.89 -1.90 -6.71
C ARG A 46 14.17 -1.19 -6.26
N THR A 47 14.23 -0.87 -4.97
CA THR A 47 15.33 -0.08 -4.38
C THR A 47 16.21 -1.00 -3.55
N ASP A 48 17.53 -0.92 -3.76
CA ASP A 48 18.51 -1.58 -2.89
C ASP A 48 18.66 -0.74 -1.62
N ILE A 49 18.00 -1.20 -0.55
CA ILE A 49 17.86 -0.49 0.71
C ILE A 49 18.35 -1.38 1.85
N ALA A 50 19.31 -0.88 2.63
CA ALA A 50 19.68 -1.54 3.87
C ALA A 50 18.65 -1.23 4.97
N VAL A 51 18.36 -2.20 5.83
CA VAL A 51 17.42 -2.04 6.96
C VAL A 51 17.74 -0.80 7.82
N ASN A 52 19.04 -0.56 8.08
CA ASN A 52 19.50 0.55 8.92
C ASN A 52 19.24 1.91 8.29
N ASP A 53 19.26 2.01 6.96
CA ASP A 53 18.96 3.23 6.24
C ASP A 53 17.46 3.54 6.28
N LEU A 54 16.62 2.51 6.17
CA LEU A 54 15.18 2.65 6.34
C LEU A 54 14.82 3.07 7.77
N ILE A 55 15.39 2.41 8.79
CA ILE A 55 15.19 2.77 10.19
C ILE A 55 15.57 4.23 10.44
N PHE A 56 16.73 4.65 9.94
CA PHE A 56 17.15 6.05 10.06
C PHE A 56 16.13 7.01 9.46
N LEU A 57 15.60 6.72 8.27
CA LEU A 57 14.59 7.54 7.63
C LEU A 57 13.30 7.60 8.46
N LEU A 58 12.79 6.44 8.88
CA LEU A 58 11.58 6.33 9.70
C LEU A 58 11.70 7.13 11.00
N GLN A 59 12.86 7.11 11.65
CA GLN A 59 13.15 7.88 12.87
C GLN A 59 13.08 9.40 12.68
N LYS A 60 13.18 9.91 11.44
CA LYS A 60 12.98 11.33 11.14
C LYS A 60 11.52 11.70 10.87
N LEU A 61 10.64 10.70 10.78
CA LEU A 61 9.22 10.91 10.56
C LEU A 61 8.50 11.06 11.88
N LYS A 62 7.55 12.01 11.90
CA LYS A 62 6.59 12.18 13.00
C LYS A 62 5.25 11.54 12.70
N LEU A 63 4.93 11.36 11.42
CA LEU A 63 3.70 10.75 10.92
C LEU A 63 4.03 9.97 9.65
N LEU A 64 3.38 8.82 9.47
CA LEU A 64 3.38 8.07 8.23
C LEU A 64 2.03 7.33 8.14
N GLU A 65 1.15 7.75 7.24
CA GLU A 65 -0.17 7.14 7.07
C GLU A 65 -0.10 5.87 6.22
N GLY A 66 0.76 5.84 5.20
CA GLY A 66 0.90 4.72 4.27
C GLY A 66 2.36 4.31 4.03
N PHE A 67 2.63 3.01 4.01
CA PHE A 67 3.91 2.45 3.57
C PHE A 67 3.68 1.43 2.46
N SER A 68 4.25 1.70 1.28
CA SER A 68 4.15 0.82 0.11
C SER A 68 5.54 0.32 -0.26
N PHE A 69 5.64 -0.94 -0.69
CA PHE A 69 6.90 -1.46 -1.19
C PHE A 69 6.71 -2.51 -2.30
N SER A 70 7.73 -2.64 -3.15
CA SER A 70 7.88 -3.73 -4.11
C SER A 70 9.29 -4.33 -3.98
N GLU A 71 9.38 -5.65 -4.08
CA GLU A 71 10.67 -6.37 -4.22
C GLU A 71 11.70 -6.03 -3.11
N LEU A 72 11.27 -5.94 -1.84
CA LEU A 72 12.18 -5.84 -0.70
C LEU A 72 12.66 -7.23 -0.27
N ASP A 73 13.98 -7.43 -0.19
CA ASP A 73 14.60 -8.69 0.21
C ASP A 73 15.04 -8.66 1.69
N PHE A 74 14.18 -8.13 2.56
CA PHE A 74 14.43 -8.10 4.00
C PHE A 74 14.13 -9.46 4.63
N SER A 75 15.07 -9.95 5.42
CA SER A 75 14.87 -11.12 6.27
C SER A 75 13.83 -10.86 7.36
N GLN A 76 13.27 -11.93 7.93
CA GLN A 76 12.32 -11.83 9.05
C GLN A 76 12.88 -11.02 10.24
N LYS A 77 14.18 -11.16 10.53
CA LYS A 77 14.85 -10.39 11.59
C LYS A 77 14.89 -8.90 11.29
N GLU A 78 15.07 -8.52 10.03
CA GLU A 78 15.09 -7.12 9.63
C GLU A 78 13.69 -6.50 9.73
N TRP A 79 12.65 -7.24 9.36
CA TRP A 79 11.27 -6.81 9.60
C TRP A 79 10.94 -6.64 11.08
N GLU A 80 11.46 -7.52 11.95
CA GLU A 80 11.32 -7.36 13.40
C GLU A 80 11.96 -6.07 13.93
N LEU A 81 13.02 -5.57 13.28
CA LEU A 81 13.65 -4.28 13.61
C LEU A 81 12.85 -3.09 13.09
N LEU A 82 12.13 -3.24 11.98
CA LEU A 82 11.33 -2.17 11.36
C LEU A 82 9.99 -1.94 12.05
N LEU A 83 9.35 -3.01 12.54
CA LEU A 83 8.01 -2.93 13.13
C LEU A 83 7.86 -1.93 14.28
N PRO A 84 8.80 -1.83 15.25
CA PRO A 84 8.70 -0.81 16.30
C PRO A 84 8.61 0.62 15.74
N GLU A 85 9.30 0.92 14.63
CA GLU A 85 9.23 2.22 13.99
C GLU A 85 7.88 2.44 13.31
N PHE A 86 7.33 1.42 12.66
CA PHE A 86 5.99 1.49 12.09
C PHE A 86 4.89 1.63 13.15
N GLN A 87 5.01 0.93 14.29
CA GLN A 87 4.13 1.08 15.45
C GLN A 87 4.21 2.50 16.02
N ARG A 88 5.42 3.02 16.21
CA ARG A 88 5.66 4.39 16.68
C ARG A 88 4.99 5.42 15.77
N LEU A 89 5.01 5.20 14.46
CA LEU A 89 4.38 6.06 13.46
C LEU A 89 2.88 5.86 13.31
N SER A 90 2.30 4.84 13.96
CA SER A 90 0.88 4.47 13.87
C SER A 90 0.40 4.35 12.42
N ILE A 91 1.13 3.59 11.62
CA ILE A 91 0.80 3.39 10.19
C ILE A 91 -0.62 2.85 10.05
N ARG A 92 -1.39 3.49 9.18
CA ARG A 92 -2.80 3.15 8.91
C ARG A 92 -2.97 2.30 7.66
N ALA A 93 -2.03 2.36 6.71
CA ALA A 93 -2.09 1.59 5.47
C ALA A 93 -0.74 0.97 5.10
N MET A 94 -0.74 -0.29 4.66
CA MET A 94 0.50 -0.99 4.30
C MET A 94 0.31 -1.95 3.11
N ASP A 95 1.21 -1.89 2.14
CA ASP A 95 1.40 -3.00 1.20
C ASP A 95 2.14 -4.11 1.94
N ILE A 96 1.69 -5.36 1.81
CA ILE A 96 2.27 -6.49 2.54
C ILE A 96 2.62 -7.62 1.57
N SER A 97 3.76 -8.25 1.82
CA SER A 97 4.17 -9.52 1.22
C SER A 97 3.84 -10.70 2.15
N GLN A 98 3.73 -11.91 1.58
CA GLN A 98 3.23 -13.08 2.31
C GLN A 98 4.10 -13.46 3.52
N ASP A 99 5.41 -13.23 3.43
CA ASP A 99 6.43 -13.57 4.42
C ASP A 99 6.35 -12.78 5.73
N ILE A 100 5.71 -11.60 5.72
CA ILE A 100 5.61 -10.73 6.91
C ILE A 100 4.19 -10.56 7.43
N LEU A 101 3.22 -11.18 6.77
CA LEU A 101 1.82 -11.00 7.05
C LEU A 101 1.47 -11.28 8.51
N ASP A 102 1.82 -12.45 9.02
CA ASP A 102 1.57 -12.86 10.41
C ASP A 102 2.22 -11.89 11.40
N LEU A 103 3.42 -11.42 11.05
CA LEU A 103 4.21 -10.55 11.90
C LEU A 103 3.56 -9.16 12.01
N VAL A 104 3.10 -8.60 10.88
CA VAL A 104 2.38 -7.33 10.84
C VAL A 104 1.06 -7.46 11.57
N LEU A 105 0.28 -8.49 11.27
CA LEU A 105 -1.05 -8.71 11.84
C LEU A 105 -1.05 -8.87 13.37
N ASN A 106 -0.09 -9.63 13.90
CA ASN A 106 -0.01 -9.81 15.35
C ASN A 106 0.51 -8.59 16.11
N LYS A 107 1.17 -7.63 15.45
CA LYS A 107 1.88 -6.52 16.10
C LYS A 107 1.36 -5.14 15.74
N MET A 108 0.67 -4.99 14.63
CA MET A 108 0.27 -3.69 14.09
C MET A 108 -1.25 -3.53 14.10
N ASN A 109 -1.71 -2.30 14.31
CA ASN A 109 -3.12 -1.94 14.16
C ASN A 109 -3.31 -1.18 12.84
N VAL A 110 -3.26 -1.91 11.72
CA VAL A 110 -3.37 -1.32 10.38
C VAL A 110 -4.82 -1.31 9.92
N GLU A 111 -5.28 -0.18 9.39
CA GLU A 111 -6.66 -0.02 8.90
C GLU A 111 -6.82 -0.57 7.47
N LEU A 112 -5.79 -0.42 6.63
CA LEU A 112 -5.78 -0.82 5.23
C LEU A 112 -4.60 -1.74 4.91
N LEU A 113 -4.88 -2.97 4.53
CA LEU A 113 -3.90 -3.89 3.98
C LEU A 113 -4.13 -4.15 2.51
N LYS A 114 -3.06 -4.06 1.73
CA LYS A 114 -3.05 -4.45 0.33
C LYS A 114 -2.01 -5.56 0.13
N LEU A 115 -2.50 -6.76 -0.21
CA LEU A 115 -1.64 -7.89 -0.54
C LEU A 115 -1.46 -7.97 -2.05
N SER A 116 -0.24 -7.72 -2.50
CA SER A 116 0.14 -7.81 -3.91
C SER A 116 0.98 -9.07 -4.14
N ALA A 117 0.38 -10.26 -4.19
CA ALA A 117 1.13 -11.50 -4.46
C ALA A 117 0.26 -12.62 -5.08
N PHE A 118 0.94 -13.52 -5.80
CA PHE A 118 0.44 -14.73 -6.47
C PHE A 118 -0.24 -15.73 -5.49
N PRO A 119 -1.08 -16.67 -5.99
CA PRO A 119 -1.82 -17.68 -5.20
C PRO A 119 -1.12 -18.25 -3.97
N GLY A 120 -1.80 -18.35 -2.81
CA GLY A 120 -1.37 -19.29 -1.75
C GLY A 120 -1.31 -18.83 -0.29
N LEU A 121 -2.21 -17.96 0.19
CA LEU A 121 -2.26 -17.59 1.62
C LEU A 121 -2.82 -18.69 2.53
N LYS A 122 -2.08 -19.00 3.60
CA LYS A 122 -2.57 -19.71 4.79
C LYS A 122 -3.33 -18.74 5.69
N VAL A 123 -4.27 -19.22 6.49
CA VAL A 123 -5.28 -18.36 7.15
C VAL A 123 -5.15 -18.18 8.62
N ASP A 124 -4.40 -19.09 9.25
CA ASP A 124 -4.03 -18.94 10.65
C ASP A 124 -3.14 -17.69 10.88
N ALA A 125 -2.60 -17.16 9.78
CA ALA A 125 -1.84 -15.93 9.62
C ALA A 125 -2.61 -14.63 9.94
N LEU A 126 -3.94 -14.64 9.82
CA LEU A 126 -4.70 -13.41 9.61
C LEU A 126 -5.38 -12.89 10.90
N LYS A 127 -4.74 -11.99 11.67
CA LYS A 127 -5.31 -11.35 12.90
C LYS A 127 -5.17 -9.80 12.92
N HIS A 128 -6.25 -9.04 13.13
CA HIS A 128 -6.31 -7.56 13.31
C HIS A 128 -6.07 -6.61 12.11
N SER A 129 -7.03 -6.48 11.18
CA SER A 129 -7.02 -5.40 10.15
C SER A 129 -8.44 -5.01 9.76
N LEU A 130 -8.68 -3.75 9.35
CA LEU A 130 -10.03 -3.26 8.99
C LEU A 130 -10.41 -3.42 7.51
N PHE A 131 -9.43 -3.45 6.60
CA PHE A 131 -9.65 -3.59 5.16
C PHE A 131 -8.58 -4.43 4.48
N PHE A 132 -8.98 -5.24 3.50
CA PHE A 132 -8.10 -6.18 2.81
C PHE A 132 -8.38 -6.22 1.30
N VAL A 133 -7.38 -5.86 0.50
CA VAL A 133 -7.37 -6.12 -0.95
C VAL A 133 -6.49 -7.32 -1.24
N TYR A 134 -7.07 -8.32 -1.90
CA TYR A 134 -6.35 -9.50 -2.31
C TYR A 134 -6.42 -9.75 -3.81
N PHE A 135 -5.26 -10.01 -4.41
CA PHE A 135 -5.13 -10.49 -5.77
C PHE A 135 -5.00 -12.01 -5.74
N ALA A 136 -6.01 -12.74 -6.23
CA ALA A 136 -6.00 -14.20 -6.16
C ALA A 136 -5.51 -14.86 -7.44
N GLY A 137 -4.65 -15.86 -7.26
CA GLY A 137 -4.83 -17.16 -7.91
C GLY A 137 -5.16 -18.23 -6.85
N GLU A 138 -5.40 -19.45 -7.31
CA GLU A 138 -6.06 -20.59 -6.64
C GLU A 138 -5.81 -20.89 -5.14
N ARG A 139 -6.84 -21.48 -4.51
CA ARG A 139 -7.03 -22.01 -3.13
C ARG A 139 -7.59 -21.04 -2.08
N LEU A 140 -8.76 -21.39 -1.51
CA LEU A 140 -9.63 -20.43 -0.83
C LEU A 140 -10.38 -20.89 0.43
N LYS A 141 -10.42 -22.19 0.78
CA LYS A 141 -11.20 -22.67 1.94
C LYS A 141 -10.80 -22.02 3.28
N HIS A 142 -9.57 -21.55 3.33
CA HIS A 142 -8.96 -20.83 4.43
C HIS A 142 -9.48 -19.36 4.50
N LYS A 143 -9.80 -18.66 3.39
CA LYS A 143 -9.85 -17.18 3.37
C LYS A 143 -11.06 -16.54 4.07
N VAL A 144 -12.09 -17.32 4.39
CA VAL A 144 -13.28 -16.88 5.13
C VAL A 144 -12.98 -16.59 6.59
N ASP A 145 -12.17 -17.43 7.22
CA ASP A 145 -11.88 -17.29 8.66
C ASP A 145 -11.11 -15.99 8.90
N ALA A 146 -10.28 -15.57 7.94
CA ALA A 146 -9.62 -14.27 7.97
C ALA A 146 -10.60 -13.09 8.09
N PHE A 147 -11.70 -13.07 7.34
CA PHE A 147 -12.69 -11.99 7.43
C PHE A 147 -13.25 -11.85 8.85
N ARG A 148 -13.55 -12.99 9.49
CA ARG A 148 -14.13 -13.05 10.83
C ARG A 148 -13.10 -12.76 11.93
N ILE A 149 -11.89 -13.31 11.79
CA ILE A 149 -10.80 -13.13 12.75
C ILE A 149 -10.27 -11.69 12.73
N LEU A 150 -10.28 -11.04 11.57
CA LEU A 150 -9.82 -9.67 11.39
C LEU A 150 -10.87 -8.61 11.75
N ASN A 151 -12.17 -8.98 11.85
CA ASN A 151 -13.28 -8.04 12.03
C ASN A 151 -13.30 -6.96 10.93
N LEU A 152 -13.12 -7.37 9.67
CA LEU A 152 -13.06 -6.45 8.53
C LEU A 152 -14.40 -5.75 8.31
N GLN A 153 -14.37 -4.44 8.08
CA GLN A 153 -15.55 -3.69 7.65
C GLN A 153 -15.87 -3.92 6.17
N CYS A 154 -14.82 -4.12 5.37
CA CYS A 154 -14.92 -4.45 3.96
C CYS A 154 -13.74 -5.30 3.50
N PHE A 155 -14.01 -6.25 2.61
CA PHE A 155 -13.07 -7.17 2.00
C PHE A 155 -13.25 -7.12 0.49
N ALA A 156 -12.15 -7.01 -0.25
CA ALA A 156 -12.16 -6.93 -1.71
C ALA A 156 -11.18 -7.94 -2.33
N VAL A 157 -11.66 -8.69 -3.32
CA VAL A 157 -10.84 -9.61 -4.12
C VAL A 157 -10.88 -9.18 -5.56
N VAL A 158 -9.71 -8.99 -6.18
CA VAL A 158 -9.59 -8.55 -7.57
C VAL A 158 -8.91 -9.67 -8.36
N LEU A 159 -9.55 -10.08 -9.44
CA LEU A 159 -9.21 -11.28 -10.20
C LEU A 159 -9.05 -10.92 -11.67
N TYR A 160 -8.00 -11.43 -12.30
CA TYR A 160 -7.93 -11.45 -13.75
C TYR A 160 -8.78 -12.60 -14.29
N THR A 161 -9.83 -12.26 -15.04
CA THR A 161 -10.83 -13.20 -15.56
C THR A 161 -11.05 -13.02 -17.07
N PRO A 162 -10.05 -13.37 -17.91
CA PRO A 162 -10.10 -13.10 -19.36
C PRO A 162 -11.07 -13.99 -20.14
N CYS A 163 -11.51 -15.12 -19.57
CA CYS A 163 -12.28 -16.15 -20.27
C CYS A 163 -13.49 -16.63 -19.44
N ASN A 164 -14.37 -17.44 -20.04
CA ASN A 164 -15.57 -17.93 -19.36
C ASN A 164 -15.25 -18.80 -18.14
N ASP A 165 -14.20 -19.62 -18.20
CA ASP A 165 -13.82 -20.51 -17.08
C ASP A 165 -13.40 -19.70 -15.85
N THR A 166 -12.57 -18.67 -16.05
CA THR A 166 -12.15 -17.78 -14.97
C THR A 166 -13.29 -16.91 -14.45
N LYS A 167 -14.23 -16.51 -15.32
CA LYS A 167 -15.46 -15.82 -14.92
C LYS A 167 -16.39 -16.71 -14.11
N TYR A 168 -16.53 -17.98 -14.47
CA TYR A 168 -17.28 -18.98 -13.72
C TYR A 168 -16.64 -19.20 -12.35
N ALA A 169 -15.34 -19.43 -12.30
CA ALA A 169 -14.59 -19.60 -11.04
C ALA A 169 -14.73 -18.38 -10.10
N SER A 170 -14.73 -17.16 -10.64
CA SER A 170 -14.98 -15.95 -9.84
C SER A 170 -16.40 -15.86 -9.29
N GLY A 171 -17.39 -16.37 -10.04
CA GLY A 171 -18.78 -16.45 -9.57
C GLY A 171 -18.95 -17.46 -8.44
N GLU A 172 -18.35 -18.63 -8.59
CA GLU A 172 -18.32 -19.66 -7.54
C GLU A 172 -17.62 -19.15 -6.29
N LEU A 173 -16.55 -18.37 -6.45
CA LEU A 173 -15.89 -17.69 -5.33
C LEU A 173 -16.83 -16.75 -4.58
N ALA A 174 -17.56 -15.88 -5.29
CA ALA A 174 -18.53 -15.00 -4.63
C ALA A 174 -19.64 -15.80 -3.91
N ARG A 175 -20.12 -16.89 -4.51
CA ARG A 175 -21.09 -17.80 -3.89
C ARG A 175 -20.53 -18.42 -2.60
N LEU A 176 -19.29 -18.91 -2.63
CA LEU A 176 -18.63 -19.48 -1.45
C LEU A 176 -18.48 -18.46 -0.31
N LEU A 177 -18.16 -17.20 -0.62
CA LEU A 177 -18.08 -16.14 0.38
C LEU A 177 -19.45 -15.86 1.01
N ALA A 178 -20.51 -15.85 0.20
CA ALA A 178 -21.88 -15.65 0.68
C ALA A 178 -22.37 -16.83 1.55
N GLU A 179 -22.11 -18.07 1.11
CA GLU A 179 -22.43 -19.29 1.88
C GLU A 179 -21.66 -19.38 3.18
N ALA A 180 -20.46 -18.81 3.18
CA ALA A 180 -19.66 -18.65 4.38
C ALA A 180 -20.14 -17.51 5.30
N GLY A 181 -21.28 -16.89 4.99
CA GLY A 181 -21.94 -15.92 5.84
C GLY A 181 -21.26 -14.55 5.88
N LEU A 182 -20.46 -14.19 4.86
CA LEU A 182 -19.98 -12.82 4.76
C LEU A 182 -21.14 -11.88 4.40
N PRO A 183 -21.22 -10.69 5.01
CA PRO A 183 -22.29 -9.73 4.74
C PRO A 183 -22.16 -9.14 3.34
N THR A 184 -23.30 -8.94 2.67
CA THR A 184 -23.46 -8.18 1.42
C THR A 184 -22.38 -8.45 0.37
N VAL A 185 -22.29 -9.70 -0.10
CA VAL A 185 -21.34 -10.07 -1.17
C VAL A 185 -21.81 -9.52 -2.51
N GLN A 186 -20.94 -8.76 -3.19
CA GLN A 186 -21.18 -8.21 -4.52
C GLN A 186 -20.08 -8.62 -5.48
N LEU A 187 -20.42 -8.83 -6.75
CA LEU A 187 -19.49 -9.17 -7.81
C LEU A 187 -19.69 -8.20 -8.96
N HIS A 188 -18.61 -7.55 -9.39
CA HIS A 188 -18.59 -6.66 -10.54
C HIS A 188 -17.51 -7.10 -11.52
N ARG A 189 -17.80 -6.99 -12.81
CA ARG A 189 -16.86 -7.26 -13.88
C ARG A 189 -16.53 -5.97 -14.60
N PHE A 190 -15.27 -5.82 -15.02
CA PHE A 190 -14.81 -4.63 -15.71
C PHE A 190 -13.67 -4.92 -16.68
N ALA A 191 -13.49 -4.01 -17.64
CA ALA A 191 -12.36 -3.99 -18.54
C ALA A 191 -11.32 -2.96 -18.08
N SER A 192 -10.03 -3.28 -18.18
CA SER A 192 -8.94 -2.34 -17.86
C SER A 192 -8.88 -1.14 -18.82
N LYS A 193 -8.37 0.01 -18.35
CA LYS A 193 -8.13 1.19 -19.21
C LYS A 193 -7.26 0.82 -20.43
N GLY A 194 -7.56 1.44 -21.58
CA GLY A 194 -6.83 1.21 -22.84
C GLY A 194 -7.39 0.09 -23.72
N LEU A 195 -8.30 -0.75 -23.20
CA LEU A 195 -9.05 -1.72 -24.00
C LEU A 195 -10.42 -1.12 -24.34
N SER A 196 -10.50 -0.40 -25.45
CA SER A 196 -11.72 0.28 -25.92
C SER A 196 -12.81 -0.68 -26.43
N GLN A 197 -12.48 -1.95 -26.67
CA GLN A 197 -13.41 -3.00 -27.14
C GLN A 197 -13.31 -4.35 -26.37
N GLY A 198 -12.72 -4.36 -25.18
CA GLY A 198 -12.48 -5.61 -24.44
C GLY A 198 -13.75 -6.15 -23.77
N HIS A 199 -13.99 -7.46 -23.89
CA HIS A 199 -14.81 -8.19 -22.92
C HIS A 199 -14.21 -7.99 -21.53
N ASP A 200 -15.04 -7.87 -20.49
CA ASP A 200 -14.58 -7.75 -19.11
C ASP A 200 -13.51 -8.81 -18.81
N ASN A 201 -12.32 -8.34 -18.47
CA ASN A 201 -11.14 -9.18 -18.23
C ASN A 201 -10.73 -9.15 -16.75
N PHE A 202 -11.42 -8.39 -15.92
CA PHE A 202 -11.27 -8.41 -14.46
C PHE A 202 -12.61 -8.59 -13.77
N THR A 203 -12.55 -9.20 -12.58
CA THR A 203 -13.66 -9.31 -11.65
C THR A 203 -13.23 -8.77 -10.30
N VAL A 204 -14.03 -7.90 -9.70
CA VAL A 204 -13.89 -7.48 -8.29
C VAL A 204 -15.05 -8.05 -7.49
N ILE A 205 -14.74 -8.72 -6.40
CA ILE A 205 -15.71 -9.25 -5.43
C ILE A 205 -15.54 -8.46 -4.15
N THR A 206 -16.61 -7.86 -3.65
CA THR A 206 -16.61 -7.14 -2.37
C THR A 206 -17.54 -7.84 -1.38
N ALA A 207 -17.21 -7.76 -0.10
CA ALA A 207 -18.04 -8.24 1.00
C ALA A 207 -17.82 -7.33 2.22
N GLY A 208 -18.85 -7.09 3.02
CA GLY A 208 -18.82 -6.17 4.15
C GLY A 208 -20.18 -5.58 4.48
N GLU A 209 -20.30 -4.91 5.62
CA GLU A 209 -21.51 -4.14 5.98
C GLU A 209 -21.40 -2.69 5.54
N ASP A 210 -20.19 -2.12 5.53
CA ASP A 210 -19.93 -0.73 5.15
C ASP A 210 -20.19 -0.47 3.67
N CYS A 211 -21.35 0.13 3.36
CA CYS A 211 -21.76 0.46 2.01
C CYS A 211 -20.94 1.59 1.38
N VAL A 212 -20.41 2.52 2.19
CA VAL A 212 -19.61 3.65 1.71
C VAL A 212 -18.27 3.15 1.21
N THR A 213 -17.59 2.32 2.01
CA THR A 213 -16.32 1.71 1.60
C THR A 213 -16.48 0.81 0.38
N ARG A 214 -17.55 -0.01 0.31
CA ARG A 214 -17.83 -0.82 -0.89
C ARG A 214 -18.06 0.04 -2.13
N ALA A 215 -18.78 1.17 -2.01
CA ALA A 215 -19.00 2.10 -3.11
C ALA A 215 -17.68 2.73 -3.60
N LYS A 216 -16.77 3.08 -2.69
CA LYS A 216 -15.43 3.57 -3.07
C LYS A 216 -14.61 2.50 -3.79
N VAL A 217 -14.65 1.25 -3.33
CA VAL A 217 -14.00 0.13 -4.03
C VAL A 217 -14.56 -0.02 -5.45
N HIS A 218 -15.88 0.03 -5.60
CA HIS A 218 -16.51 0.02 -6.92
C HIS A 218 -16.01 1.18 -7.79
N SER A 219 -15.97 2.40 -7.25
CA SER A 219 -15.51 3.58 -8.00
C SER A 219 -14.05 3.47 -8.43
N ILE A 220 -13.15 3.01 -7.56
CA ILE A 220 -11.72 2.86 -7.87
C ILE A 220 -11.49 1.79 -8.95
N TYR A 221 -12.07 0.60 -8.79
CA TYR A 221 -11.78 -0.55 -9.65
C TYR A 221 -12.63 -0.58 -10.91
N VAL A 222 -13.95 -0.44 -10.78
CA VAL A 222 -14.91 -0.65 -11.87
C VAL A 222 -15.04 0.61 -12.72
N GLU A 223 -15.45 1.73 -12.12
CA GLU A 223 -15.61 3.01 -12.83
C GLU A 223 -14.25 3.54 -13.27
N GLY A 224 -13.28 3.48 -12.35
CA GLY A 224 -11.89 3.84 -12.60
C GLY A 224 -11.15 2.85 -13.50
N ARG A 225 -11.72 1.68 -13.83
CA ARG A 225 -11.10 0.65 -14.69
C ARG A 225 -9.66 0.32 -14.32
N THR A 226 -9.36 0.35 -13.02
CA THR A 226 -7.99 0.21 -12.48
C THR A 226 -7.83 -1.16 -11.87
N SER A 227 -7.08 -2.05 -12.53
CA SER A 227 -6.87 -3.42 -12.05
C SER A 227 -5.89 -3.49 -10.89
N THR A 228 -4.89 -2.61 -10.83
CA THR A 228 -3.84 -2.62 -9.82
C THR A 228 -3.64 -1.21 -9.25
N PRO A 229 -4.57 -0.69 -8.45
CA PRO A 229 -4.39 0.61 -7.83
C PRO A 229 -3.20 0.57 -6.86
N ASN A 230 -2.45 1.65 -6.83
CA ASN A 230 -1.38 1.83 -5.84
C ASN A 230 -2.00 2.19 -4.48
N LEU A 231 -1.20 2.07 -3.41
CA LEU A 231 -1.69 2.34 -2.05
C LEU A 231 -2.20 3.79 -1.90
N ARG A 232 -1.67 4.75 -2.68
CA ARG A 232 -2.17 6.14 -2.69
C ARG A 232 -3.65 6.23 -3.05
N GLN A 233 -4.07 5.51 -4.07
CA GLN A 233 -5.47 5.48 -4.49
C GLN A 233 -6.34 4.77 -3.44
N LEU A 234 -5.79 3.73 -2.80
CA LEU A 234 -6.50 2.98 -1.77
C LEU A 234 -6.60 3.73 -0.43
N LEU A 235 -5.73 4.69 -0.12
CA LEU A 235 -5.83 5.53 1.08
C LEU A 235 -7.18 6.26 1.17
N GLN A 236 -7.82 6.55 0.03
CA GLN A 236 -9.16 7.17 -0.02
C GLN A 236 -10.24 6.28 0.62
N LEU A 237 -9.98 4.99 0.81
CA LEU A 237 -10.88 4.08 1.50
C LEU A 237 -10.96 4.35 2.99
N ILE A 238 -9.86 4.82 3.61
CA ILE A 238 -9.75 5.07 5.05
C ILE A 238 -9.69 6.56 5.42
N ASP A 239 -9.54 7.45 4.44
CA ASP A 239 -9.52 8.89 4.63
C ASP A 239 -10.31 9.61 3.54
N ASP A 240 -11.48 10.17 3.91
CA ASP A 240 -12.35 10.97 3.04
C ASP A 240 -11.71 12.32 2.64
N PHE A 241 -10.71 12.79 3.39
CA PHE A 241 -10.06 14.08 3.20
C PHE A 241 -8.74 14.01 2.46
N SER A 242 -8.32 12.83 2.02
CA SER A 242 -7.20 12.70 1.12
C SER A 242 -7.70 12.94 -0.31
N PRO A 243 -7.58 14.17 -0.88
CA PRO A 243 -7.79 14.34 -2.31
C PRO A 243 -6.93 13.31 -3.05
N PRO A 244 -7.30 12.88 -4.28
CA PRO A 244 -6.39 12.09 -5.09
C PRO A 244 -5.03 12.77 -5.00
N LEU A 245 -4.00 12.03 -4.53
CA LEU A 245 -2.65 12.54 -4.26
C LEU A 245 -1.95 12.85 -5.59
N ASP A 246 -2.58 13.75 -6.34
CA ASP A 246 -2.35 14.21 -7.68
C ASP A 246 -2.48 15.75 -7.63
N PRO A 247 -1.53 16.52 -8.20
CA PRO A 247 -0.52 16.06 -9.12
C PRO A 247 0.68 15.39 -8.42
N ILE A 248 1.03 14.21 -8.93
CA ILE A 248 2.29 13.53 -8.66
C ILE A 248 3.44 14.47 -9.04
N ARG A 249 4.28 14.87 -8.07
CA ARG A 249 5.67 15.20 -8.37
C ARG A 249 6.49 13.95 -8.10
N VAL A 250 6.75 13.15 -9.13
CA VAL A 250 7.77 12.11 -9.07
C VAL A 250 9.09 12.86 -8.99
N VAL A 251 9.77 12.78 -7.86
CA VAL A 251 11.19 13.15 -7.83
C VAL A 251 11.93 11.92 -8.33
N GLU A 252 12.07 11.82 -9.66
CA GLU A 252 12.98 10.86 -10.25
C GLU A 252 14.40 11.29 -9.88
N PHE A 253 14.94 10.66 -8.84
CA PHE A 253 16.34 10.83 -8.49
C PHE A 253 17.16 10.09 -9.56
N GLY A 254 17.51 10.79 -10.64
CA GLY A 254 18.47 10.33 -11.67
C GLY A 254 19.92 10.31 -11.21
N GLY A 255 20.16 10.38 -9.90
CA GLY A 255 21.42 10.73 -9.28
C GLY A 255 21.21 11.80 -8.21
N PHE A 256 21.87 11.66 -7.07
CA PHE A 256 21.93 12.71 -6.06
C PHE A 256 23.11 13.65 -6.38
N ASP A 257 22.81 14.86 -6.86
CA ASP A 257 23.76 15.96 -6.70
C ASP A 257 23.73 16.37 -5.22
N THR A 258 24.64 15.81 -4.44
CA THR A 258 24.79 16.11 -3.01
C THR A 258 24.90 17.62 -2.74
N ASP A 259 25.58 18.35 -3.63
CA ASP A 259 25.71 19.80 -3.52
C ASP A 259 24.41 20.51 -3.92
N GLY A 260 23.66 19.99 -4.89
CA GLY A 260 22.32 20.43 -5.26
C GLY A 260 21.28 20.27 -4.14
N VAL A 261 21.27 19.12 -3.45
CA VAL A 261 20.42 18.88 -2.28
C VAL A 261 20.80 19.82 -1.14
N ARG A 262 22.09 19.93 -0.84
CA ARG A 262 22.59 20.87 0.18
C ARG A 262 22.17 22.31 -0.14
N LYS A 263 22.36 22.75 -1.38
CA LYS A 263 21.93 24.08 -1.85
C LYS A 263 20.42 24.28 -1.78
N ALA A 264 19.60 23.27 -2.07
CA ALA A 264 18.14 23.37 -1.93
C ALA A 264 17.72 23.57 -0.45
N PHE A 265 18.37 22.87 0.49
CA PHE A 265 18.16 23.06 1.93
C PHE A 265 18.74 24.38 2.47
N GLU A 266 19.78 24.93 1.83
CA GLU A 266 20.36 26.23 2.16
C GLU A 266 19.57 27.40 1.57
N ALA A 267 19.04 27.26 0.35
CA ALA A 267 18.20 28.26 -0.31
C ALA A 267 16.85 28.47 0.39
N ALA A 268 16.31 27.41 1.01
CA ALA A 268 15.14 27.51 1.89
C ALA A 268 15.35 28.41 3.13
N ARG A 269 16.57 28.93 3.38
CA ARG A 269 16.85 29.93 4.43
C ARG A 269 16.42 31.35 4.07
N GLN A 270 16.10 31.66 2.80
CA GLN A 270 15.87 33.04 2.37
C GLN A 270 14.39 33.49 2.36
N ASP A 271 13.43 32.59 2.61
CA ASP A 271 12.00 32.91 2.69
C ASP A 271 11.50 32.90 4.16
N VAL A 272 12.19 33.60 5.05
CA VAL A 272 11.68 34.00 6.38
C VAL A 272 11.49 35.51 6.39
#